data_AF-A0A3Q8ZIF8-F1
#
_entry.id   AF-A0A3Q8ZIF8-F1
#
_cell.length_a   1.000
_cell.length_b   1.000
_cell.length_c   1.000
_cell.angle_alpha   90.00
_cell.angle_beta   90.00
_cell.angle_gamma   90.00
#
_symmetry.space_group_name_H-M   'P 1'
#
loop_
_entity.id
_entity.type
_entity.pdbx_description
1 polymer ?
#
loop_
_entity_poly.entity_id
_entity_poly.type
_entity_poly.pdbx_seq_one_letter_code
_entity_poly.pdbx_strand_id
1 'polypeptide(L)' 'MNAFHRTYHLMAETLAPDWRVITKIFGGLLGPDFIVSTGGKSYRVGSLTVGQLKRGIPAEDLDMLEVDPDTYEAI' A
#
# COMPACT_ATOMS: atom_id res chain seq x y z
N MET A 1 -10.30 -25.23 33.00
CA MET A 1 -8.99 -24.99 32.35
C MET A 1 -9.24 -24.61 30.89
N ASN A 2 -8.72 -23.45 30.49
CA ASN A 2 -9.12 -22.64 29.34
C ASN A 2 -8.83 -23.26 27.96
N ALA A 3 -9.88 -23.66 27.23
CA ALA A 3 -9.80 -23.94 25.79
C ALA A 3 -9.91 -22.67 24.91
N PHE A 4 -10.24 -21.51 25.51
CA PHE A 4 -10.52 -20.27 24.78
C PHE A 4 -9.28 -19.43 24.42
N HIS A 5 -8.08 -19.81 24.85
CA HIS A 5 -6.86 -19.04 24.59
C HIS A 5 -6.10 -19.47 23.32
N ARG A 6 -6.47 -20.58 22.68
CA ARG A 6 -5.66 -21.17 21.60
C ARG A 6 -6.08 -20.73 20.19
N THR A 7 -7.19 -20.01 20.04
CA THR A 7 -7.73 -19.64 18.70
C THR A 7 -7.21 -18.29 18.18
N TYR A 8 -6.74 -17.39 19.06
CA TYR A 8 -6.30 -16.04 18.63
C TYR A 8 -4.91 -16.01 17.98
N HIS A 9 -4.08 -17.03 18.18
CA HIS A 9 -2.75 -17.09 17.57
C HIS A 9 -2.77 -17.46 16.08
N LEU A 10 -3.86 -18.07 15.58
CA LEU A 10 -4.00 -18.47 14.17
C LEU A 10 -4.57 -17.37 13.27
N MET A 11 -5.11 -16.28 13.85
CA MET A 11 -5.60 -15.11 13.10
C MET A 11 -4.57 -13.96 13.10
N ALA A 12 -3.45 -14.14 13.80
CA ALA A 12 -2.39 -13.15 13.94
C ALA A 12 -1.27 -13.31 12.89
N GLU A 13 -1.44 -14.22 11.91
CA GLU A 13 -0.94 -13.95 10.55
C GLU A 13 -1.87 -12.92 9.92
N THR A 14 -1.92 -11.73 10.54
CA THR A 14 -2.35 -10.53 9.85
C THR A 14 -1.32 -10.38 8.75
N LEU A 15 -1.62 -10.94 7.56
CA LEU A 15 -0.94 -10.71 6.30
C LEU A 15 -0.52 -9.25 6.33
N ALA A 16 0.77 -8.99 6.57
CA ALA A 16 1.25 -7.63 6.52
C ALA A 16 0.78 -7.08 5.17
N PRO A 17 0.18 -5.88 5.12
CA PRO A 17 -0.31 -5.34 3.86
C PRO A 17 0.80 -5.48 2.83
N ASP A 18 0.49 -6.11 1.69
CA ASP A 18 1.46 -6.42 0.61
C ASP A 18 2.02 -5.15 -0.07
N TRP A 19 1.76 -3.98 0.52
CA TRP A 19 2.13 -2.69 0.01
C TRP A 19 2.91 -1.87 1.04
N ARG A 20 3.81 -1.01 0.55
CA ARG A 20 4.55 -0.03 1.36
C ARG A 20 4.81 1.25 0.59
N VAL A 21 4.93 2.37 1.31
CA VAL A 21 5.42 3.63 0.73
C VAL A 21 6.93 3.57 0.58
N ILE A 22 7.42 3.76 -0.64
CA ILE A 22 8.85 3.85 -0.99
C ILE A 22 9.34 5.28 -0.89
N THR A 23 8.59 6.23 -1.45
CA THR A 23 8.98 7.64 -1.52
C THR A 23 7.76 8.55 -1.36
N LYS A 24 8.00 9.73 -0.79
CA LYS A 24 7.03 10.82 -0.73
C LYS A 24 7.55 12.00 -1.56
N ILE A 25 6.77 12.41 -2.55
CA ILE A 25 7.09 13.50 -3.47
C ILE A 25 6.28 14.73 -3.04
N PHE A 26 6.96 15.81 -2.69
CA PHE A 26 6.33 17.08 -2.32
C PHE A 26 6.15 17.99 -3.54
N GLY A 27 5.13 18.86 -3.53
CA GLY A 27 4.92 19.87 -4.57
C GLY A 27 3.78 19.59 -5.55
N GLY A 28 2.97 18.55 -5.32
CA GLY A 28 1.75 18.31 -6.09
C GLY A 28 0.64 19.32 -5.77
N LEU A 29 -0.22 19.60 -6.77
CA LEU A 29 -1.32 20.57 -6.67
C LEU A 29 -2.36 20.19 -5.60
N LEU A 30 -2.55 18.90 -5.35
CA LEU A 30 -3.53 18.35 -4.40
C LEU A 30 -2.88 17.78 -3.14
N GLY A 31 -1.61 18.11 -2.89
CA GLY A 31 -0.80 17.55 -1.82
C GLY A 31 0.33 16.66 -2.34
N PRO A 32 1.00 15.90 -1.46
CA PRO A 32 2.09 15.03 -1.86
C PRO A 32 1.58 13.84 -2.69
N ASP A 33 2.39 13.46 -3.66
CA ASP A 33 2.33 12.15 -4.31
C ASP A 33 3.24 11.17 -3.57
N PHE A 34 3.01 9.89 -3.79
CA PHE A 34 3.75 8.81 -3.17
C PHE A 34 4.11 7.78 -4.22
N ILE A 35 5.30 7.21 -4.09
CA ILE A 35 5.63 5.96 -4.74
C ILE A 35 5.33 4.85 -3.76
N VAL A 36 4.45 3.92 -4.14
CA VAL A 36 4.12 2.73 -3.37
C VAL A 36 4.62 1.50 -4.11
N SER A 37 5.10 0.51 -3.36
CA SER A 37 5.44 -0.80 -3.92
C SER A 37 4.45 -1.83 -3.41
N THR A 38 3.90 -2.64 -4.32
CA THR A 38 2.94 -3.72 -4.03
C THR A 38 3.00 -4.77 -5.14
N GLY A 39 2.85 -6.06 -4.83
CA GLY A 39 2.90 -7.13 -5.84
C GLY A 39 4.18 -7.16 -6.69
N GLY A 40 5.31 -6.69 -6.16
CA GLY A 40 6.58 -6.59 -6.87
C GLY A 40 6.72 -5.44 -7.87
N LYS A 41 5.72 -4.54 -7.95
CA LYS A 41 5.70 -3.37 -8.83
C LYS A 41 5.76 -2.07 -8.05
N SER A 42 5.97 -0.96 -8.76
CA SER A 42 5.97 0.40 -8.20
C SER A 42 4.90 1.25 -8.86
N TYR A 43 4.22 2.07 -8.06
CA TYR A 43 3.12 2.90 -8.52
C TYR A 43 3.22 4.31 -7.97
N ARG A 44 2.88 5.30 -8.79
CA ARG A 44 2.69 6.68 -8.34
C ARG A 44 1.22 6.89 -7.99
N VAL A 45 0.97 7.32 -6.75
CA VAL A 45 -0.36 7.50 -6.20
C VAL A 45 -0.47 8.76 -5.37
N GLY A 46 -1.69 9.32 -5.29
CA GLY A 46 -1.98 10.49 -4.45
C GLY A 46 -2.26 10.11 -2.99
N SER A 47 -2.39 11.15 -2.15
CA SER A 47 -2.72 11.00 -0.72
C SER A 47 -4.02 10.23 -0.46
N LEU A 48 -5.02 10.36 -1.33
CA LEU A 48 -6.30 9.64 -1.21
C LEU A 48 -6.13 8.12 -1.33
N THR A 49 -5.41 7.68 -2.37
CA THR A 49 -5.13 6.27 -2.64
C THR A 49 -4.32 5.63 -1.51
N VAL A 50 -3.33 6.35 -0.97
CA VAL A 50 -2.61 5.90 0.24
C VAL A 50 -3.57 5.73 1.43
N GLY A 51 -4.56 6.61 1.58
CA GLY A 51 -5.59 6.48 2.60
C GLY A 51 -6.49 5.24 2.42
N GLN A 52 -6.80 4.88 1.18
CA GLN A 52 -7.56 3.68 0.83
C GLN A 52 -6.77 2.39 1.11
N LEU A 53 -5.50 2.36 0.71
CA LEU A 53 -4.56 1.27 1.02
C LEU A 53 -4.41 1.05 2.53
N LYS A 54 -4.32 2.12 3.33
CA LYS A 54 -4.28 2.06 4.81
C LYS A 54 -5.57 1.53 5.44
N ARG A 55 -6.71 1.63 4.75
CA ARG A 55 -7.99 1.07 5.18
C ARG A 55 -8.16 -0.40 4.76
N GLY A 56 -7.17 -0.97 4.08
CA GLY A 56 -7.19 -2.37 3.63
C GLY A 56 -7.92 -2.59 2.31
N ILE A 57 -8.14 -1.55 1.51
CA ILE A 57 -8.64 -1.74 0.14
C ILE A 57 -7.52 -2.40 -0.68
N PRO A 58 -7.79 -3.51 -1.38
CA PRO A 58 -6.81 -4.19 -2.20
C PRO A 58 -6.24 -3.28 -3.29
N ALA A 59 -4.96 -3.45 -3.62
CA ALA A 59 -4.28 -2.63 -4.61
C ALA A 59 -4.89 -2.80 -6.01
N GLU A 60 -5.33 -4.01 -6.35
CA GLU A 60 -6.01 -4.36 -7.59
C GLU A 60 -7.36 -3.66 -7.79
N ASP A 61 -7.98 -3.17 -6.72
CA ASP A 61 -9.24 -2.43 -6.76
C ASP A 61 -9.04 -0.91 -6.89
N LEU A 62 -7.78 -0.44 -6.92
CA LEU A 62 -7.43 0.97 -6.95
C LEU A 62 -6.86 1.37 -8.32
N ASP A 63 -7.24 2.56 -8.77
CA ASP A 63 -6.63 3.18 -9.94
C ASP A 63 -5.24 3.72 -9.56
N MET A 64 -4.19 3.02 -10.01
CA MET A 64 -2.80 3.30 -9.70
C MET A 64 -1.98 3.35 -10.98
N LEU A 65 -1.14 4.37 -11.11
CA LEU A 65 -0.24 4.52 -12.25
C LEU A 65 1.05 3.74 -12.00
N GLU A 66 1.29 2.67 -12.75
CA GLU A 66 2.56 1.93 -12.69
C GLU A 66 3.70 2.83 -13.18
N VAL A 67 4.83 2.80 -12.46
CA VAL A 67 6.01 3.59 -12.77
C VAL A 67 7.27 2.75 -12.70
N ASP A 68 8.28 3.16 -13.45
CA ASP A 68 9.61 2.61 -13.35
C ASP A 68 10.20 2.92 -11.95
N PRO A 69 10.76 1.95 -11.22
CA PRO A 69 11.28 2.16 -9.87
C PRO A 69 12.57 2.98 -9.82
N ASP A 70 13.30 3.08 -10.93
CA ASP A 70 14.57 3.81 -11.02
C ASP A 70 14.34 5.27 -11.47
N THR A 71 13.34 5.53 -12.32
CA THR A 71 13.06 6.88 -12.83
C THR A 71 11.79 7.52 -12.26
N TYR A 72 10.87 6.72 -11.73
CA TYR A 72 9.51 7.11 -11.32
C TYR A 72 8.67 7.76 -12.43
N GLU A 73 9.03 7.47 -13.68
CA GLU A 73 8.24 7.83 -14.86
C GLU A 73 7.20 6.75 -15.16
N ALA A 74 6.10 7.14 -15.80
CA ALA A 74 5.03 6.22 -16.19
C ALA A 74 5.53 5.21 -17.25
N ILE A 75 5.08 3.96 -17.12
CA ILE A 75 5.36 2.87 -18.08
C ILE A 75 4.18 2.68 -19.03
#